data_AF-A5UUM8-F1
#
_entry.id   AF-A5UUM8-F1
#
_cell.length_a   1.000
_cell.length_b   1.000
_cell.length_c   1.000
_cell.angle_alpha   90.00
_cell.angle_beta   90.00
_cell.angle_gamma   90.00
#
_symmetry.space_group_name_H-M   'P 1'
#
loop_
_entity.id
_entity.type
_entity.pdbx_description
1 polymer ?
#
loop_
_entity_poly.entity_id
_entity_poly.type
_entity_poly.pdbx_seq_one_letter_code
_entity_poly.pdbx_strand_id
1 'polypeptide(L)'
;MAVRSKSLGPTPQRSTRQRKPAVPPRRPFAPYPIVEPPARSGIGAPAGLMMILFGLPLWALGAKYTLDGVVIGINMLAAFLELPARVPAPTGWWNLLLIPIGLLFSYVESSVRLNLFGGPAQLLALLILLALTHGIDIYTTYLGISSLAAQSTGIGQVLNLFWWSPYVAAVVLTYLPELLIRGGWSLLTE
;
A
#
# COMPACT_ATOMS: atom_id res chain seq x y z
N MET A 1 -83.32 -57.25 -23.43
CA MET A 1 -81.87 -56.95 -23.47
C MET A 1 -81.59 -55.81 -22.51
N ALA A 2 -80.56 -55.98 -21.68
CA ALA A 2 -80.25 -55.16 -20.52
C ALA A 2 -79.81 -53.73 -20.86
N VAL A 3 -80.14 -52.75 -20.00
CA VAL A 3 -79.15 -51.74 -19.57
C VAL A 3 -79.44 -51.33 -18.12
N ARG A 4 -78.45 -51.61 -17.27
CA ARG A 4 -78.27 -51.20 -15.88
C ARG A 4 -77.65 -49.80 -15.90
N SER A 5 -78.23 -48.79 -15.25
CA SER A 5 -77.57 -47.50 -15.01
C SER A 5 -77.43 -47.22 -13.50
N LYS A 6 -76.27 -46.68 -13.18
CA LYS A 6 -75.56 -46.69 -11.89
C LYS A 6 -76.19 -45.82 -10.80
N SER A 7 -76.00 -46.22 -9.55
CA SER A 7 -76.26 -45.38 -8.37
C SER A 7 -75.32 -44.18 -8.34
N LEU A 8 -75.87 -43.00 -8.11
CA LEU A 8 -75.12 -41.78 -7.82
C LEU A 8 -74.53 -41.88 -6.41
N GLY A 9 -73.19 -41.92 -6.33
CA GLY A 9 -72.47 -41.84 -5.06
C GLY A 9 -72.58 -40.44 -4.43
N PRO A 10 -72.23 -40.31 -3.13
CA PRO A 10 -72.41 -39.07 -2.39
C PRO A 10 -71.46 -37.96 -2.85
N THR A 11 -71.99 -36.74 -2.81
CA THR A 11 -71.37 -35.47 -3.20
C THR A 11 -70.11 -35.17 -2.36
N PRO A 12 -69.00 -34.66 -2.95
CA PRO A 12 -67.81 -34.32 -2.17
C PRO A 12 -68.03 -33.09 -1.27
N GLN A 13 -67.67 -33.22 0.00
CA GLN A 13 -67.64 -32.15 0.99
C GLN A 13 -66.70 -31.02 0.55
N ARG A 14 -67.25 -29.81 0.49
CA ARG A 14 -66.55 -28.56 0.19
C ARG A 14 -65.62 -28.23 1.36
N SER A 15 -64.30 -28.30 1.16
CA SER A 15 -63.33 -27.91 2.18
C SER A 15 -63.45 -26.41 2.49
N THR A 16 -63.72 -26.10 3.76
CA THR A 16 -63.73 -24.74 4.27
C THR A 16 -62.29 -24.20 4.25
N ARG A 17 -62.05 -23.26 3.35
CA ARG A 17 -60.77 -22.56 3.18
C ARG A 17 -60.45 -21.79 4.48
N GLN A 18 -59.54 -22.34 5.28
CA GLN A 18 -59.06 -21.75 6.52
C GLN A 18 -58.39 -20.39 6.21
N ARG A 19 -58.98 -19.30 6.72
CA ARG A 19 -58.52 -17.93 6.51
C ARG A 19 -57.27 -17.70 7.37
N LYS A 20 -56.11 -17.44 6.75
CA LYS A 20 -54.86 -17.11 7.47
C LYS A 20 -55.08 -15.89 8.39
N PRO A 21 -54.58 -15.90 9.64
CA PRO A 21 -54.66 -14.75 10.52
C PRO A 21 -53.85 -13.56 9.97
N ALA A 22 -54.39 -12.36 10.13
CA ALA A 22 -53.78 -11.12 9.69
C ALA A 22 -52.51 -10.81 10.52
N VAL A 23 -51.43 -10.43 9.82
CA VAL A 23 -50.16 -10.02 10.43
C VAL A 23 -50.34 -8.65 11.09
N PRO A 24 -49.93 -8.45 12.35
CA PRO A 24 -50.05 -7.15 13.01
C PRO A 24 -49.17 -6.07 12.36
N PRO A 25 -49.59 -4.79 12.39
CA PRO A 25 -48.82 -3.70 11.79
C PRO A 25 -47.48 -3.52 12.50
N ARG A 26 -46.39 -3.48 11.71
CA ARG A 26 -45.03 -3.17 12.20
C ARG A 26 -45.02 -1.74 12.75
N ARG A 27 -44.65 -1.59 14.03
CA ARG A 27 -44.44 -0.27 14.64
C ARG A 27 -43.30 0.46 13.89
N PRO A 28 -43.37 1.80 13.71
CA PRO A 28 -42.27 2.58 13.16
C PRO A 28 -41.03 2.37 14.02
N PHE A 29 -39.91 2.05 13.38
CA PHE A 29 -38.60 2.00 14.03
C PHE A 29 -38.30 3.38 14.64
N ALA A 30 -38.04 3.42 15.94
CA ALA A 30 -37.51 4.62 16.56
C ALA A 30 -36.15 4.96 15.91
N PRO A 31 -35.85 6.25 15.60
CA PRO A 31 -34.54 6.65 15.13
C PRO A 31 -33.49 6.24 16.17
N TYR A 32 -32.43 5.56 15.73
CA TYR A 32 -31.30 5.27 16.60
C TYR A 32 -30.71 6.59 17.11
N PRO A 33 -30.33 6.69 18.40
CA PRO A 33 -29.62 7.86 18.88
C PRO A 33 -28.35 8.04 18.06
N ILE A 34 -28.14 9.26 17.54
CA ILE A 34 -26.90 9.65 16.89
C ILE A 34 -25.83 9.61 17.99
N VAL A 35 -25.03 8.55 18.00
CA VAL A 35 -23.85 8.46 18.86
C VAL A 35 -22.82 9.38 18.20
N GLU A 36 -22.64 10.57 18.75
CA GLU A 36 -21.51 11.42 18.39
C GLU A 36 -20.22 10.62 18.61
N PRO A 37 -19.33 10.53 17.60
CA PRO A 37 -18.06 9.84 17.79
C PRO A 37 -17.30 10.51 18.94
N PRO A 38 -16.66 9.73 19.83
CA PRO A 38 -15.94 10.29 20.96
C PRO A 38 -14.92 11.31 20.44
N ALA A 39 -14.94 12.52 21.01
CA ALA A 39 -13.99 13.58 20.68
C ALA A 39 -12.56 13.00 20.76
N ARG A 40 -11.92 12.85 19.60
CA ARG A 40 -10.61 12.22 19.46
C ARG A 40 -9.59 13.04 20.24
N SER A 41 -8.89 12.37 21.16
CA SER A 41 -7.87 12.97 22.03
C SER A 41 -6.84 13.74 21.21
N GLY A 42 -6.60 15.01 21.56
CA GLY A 42 -5.77 15.98 20.81
C GLY A 42 -4.27 15.69 20.68
N ILE A 43 -3.85 14.42 20.81
CA ILE A 43 -2.47 13.95 20.63
C ILE A 43 -2.20 13.53 19.17
N GLY A 44 -3.25 13.26 18.39
CA GLY A 44 -3.12 12.80 16.98
C GLY A 44 -2.36 13.78 16.10
N ALA A 45 -2.75 15.07 16.09
CA ALA A 45 -2.15 16.06 15.21
C ALA A 45 -0.66 16.35 15.53
N PRO A 46 -0.23 16.55 16.79
CA PRO A 46 1.19 16.68 17.12
C PRO A 46 2.02 15.45 16.74
N ALA A 47 1.51 14.24 17.01
CA ALA A 47 2.19 13.00 16.62
C ALA A 47 2.29 12.87 15.09
N GLY A 48 1.22 13.17 14.38
CA GLY A 48 1.20 13.12 12.92
C GLY A 48 2.16 14.12 12.27
N LEU A 49 2.25 15.34 12.81
CA LEU A 49 3.21 16.34 12.37
C LEU A 49 4.65 15.85 12.59
N MET A 50 4.96 15.28 13.76
CA MET A 50 6.28 14.72 14.03
C MET A 50 6.63 13.59 13.08
N MET A 51 5.69 12.67 12.82
CA MET A 51 5.91 11.58 11.86
C MET A 51 6.23 12.11 10.46
N ILE A 52 5.54 13.14 9.97
CA ILE A 52 5.87 13.77 8.67
C ILE A 52 7.23 14.47 8.71
N LEU A 53 7.52 15.20 9.79
CA LEU A 53 8.79 15.92 9.97
C LEU A 53 10.01 15.00 9.98
N PHE A 54 9.89 13.77 10.50
CA PHE A 54 10.95 12.76 10.43
C PHE A 54 10.90 11.94 9.13
N GLY A 55 9.70 11.65 8.63
CA GLY A 55 9.50 10.85 7.43
C GLY A 55 10.03 11.52 6.17
N LEU A 56 9.74 12.81 5.95
CA LEU A 56 10.15 13.52 4.74
C LEU A 56 11.68 13.60 4.55
N PRO A 57 12.50 13.97 5.56
CA PRO A 57 13.95 13.95 5.43
C PRO A 57 14.51 12.55 5.17
N LEU A 58 13.98 11.52 5.84
CA LEU A 58 14.39 10.14 5.60
C LEU A 58 14.02 9.66 4.20
N TRP A 59 12.84 10.05 3.69
CA TRP A 59 12.40 9.74 2.34
C TRP A 59 13.32 10.40 1.30
N ALA A 60 13.64 11.68 1.48
CA ALA A 60 14.54 12.41 0.59
C ALA A 60 15.96 11.80 0.60
N LEU A 61 16.41 11.34 1.77
CA LEU A 61 17.69 10.65 1.93
C LEU A 61 17.70 9.29 1.22
N GLY A 62 16.63 8.49 1.38
CA GLY A 62 16.43 7.24 0.65
C GLY A 62 16.48 7.48 -0.86
N ALA A 63 15.63 8.37 -1.37
CA ALA A 63 15.56 8.71 -2.80
C ALA A 63 16.90 9.16 -3.38
N LYS A 64 17.69 9.95 -2.63
CA LYS A 64 19.04 10.34 -3.03
C LYS A 64 19.93 9.10 -3.21
N TYR A 65 19.98 8.21 -2.21
CA TYR A 65 20.84 7.03 -2.27
C TYR A 65 20.38 6.01 -3.31
N THR A 66 19.07 5.79 -3.47
CA THR A 66 18.52 4.98 -4.57
C THR A 66 19.09 5.47 -5.89
N LEU A 67 19.05 6.78 -6.14
CA LEU A 67 19.51 7.34 -7.39
C LEU A 67 21.02 7.25 -7.58
N ASP A 68 21.81 7.57 -6.55
CA ASP A 68 23.26 7.39 -6.59
C ASP A 68 23.60 5.93 -6.94
N GLY A 69 22.88 4.98 -6.36
CA GLY A 69 23.01 3.56 -6.66
C GLY A 69 22.62 3.19 -8.09
N VAL A 70 21.57 3.79 -8.65
CA VAL A 70 21.20 3.63 -10.07
C VAL A 70 22.33 4.11 -10.96
N VAL A 71 22.91 5.28 -10.68
CA VAL A 71 24.04 5.82 -11.46
C VAL A 71 25.26 4.88 -11.36
N ILE A 72 25.56 4.37 -10.17
CA ILE A 72 26.61 3.36 -9.98
C ILE A 72 26.32 2.12 -10.82
N GLY A 73 25.10 1.58 -10.76
CA GLY A 73 24.68 0.40 -11.51
C GLY A 73 24.78 0.59 -13.02
N ILE A 74 24.36 1.74 -13.56
CA ILE A 74 24.50 2.07 -14.97
C ILE A 74 25.98 2.14 -15.38
N ASN A 75 26.83 2.77 -14.57
CA ASN A 75 28.26 2.85 -14.85
C ASN A 75 28.96 1.48 -14.75
N MET A 76 28.53 0.61 -13.84
CA MET A 76 29.00 -0.77 -13.77
C MET A 76 28.62 -1.55 -15.02
N LEU A 77 27.37 -1.40 -15.50
CA LEU A 77 26.92 -2.03 -16.74
C LEU A 77 27.67 -1.47 -17.96
N ALA A 78 27.87 -0.15 -18.03
CA ALA A 78 28.64 0.49 -19.10
C ALA A 78 30.09 -0.02 -19.13
N ALA A 79 30.73 -0.16 -17.96
CA ALA A 79 32.07 -0.72 -17.84
C ALA A 79 32.12 -2.20 -18.24
N PHE A 80 31.12 -3.00 -17.85
CA PHE A 80 31.01 -4.40 -18.26
C PHE A 80 30.85 -4.55 -19.79
N LEU A 81 30.18 -3.61 -20.43
CA LEU A 81 30.00 -3.55 -21.89
C LEU A 81 31.11 -2.78 -22.62
N GLU A 82 32.17 -2.36 -21.90
CA GLU A 82 33.30 -1.58 -22.44
C GLU A 82 32.87 -0.27 -23.14
N LEU A 83 31.76 0.33 -22.71
CA LEU A 83 31.27 1.60 -23.25
C LEU A 83 32.09 2.77 -22.69
N PRO A 84 32.52 3.73 -23.53
CA PRO A 84 33.30 4.89 -23.08
C PRO A 84 32.45 5.94 -22.34
N ALA A 85 31.13 5.80 -22.33
CA ALA A 85 30.22 6.72 -21.68
C ALA A 85 30.18 6.52 -20.17
N ARG A 86 30.17 7.63 -19.42
CA ARG A 86 29.93 7.64 -17.97
C ARG A 86 28.75 8.54 -17.65
N VAL A 87 27.86 8.05 -16.80
CA VAL A 87 26.76 8.84 -16.27
C VAL A 87 27.25 9.54 -15.00
N PRO A 88 27.28 10.88 -14.96
CA PRO A 88 27.63 11.60 -13.75
C PRO A 88 26.50 11.47 -12.72
N ALA A 89 26.86 11.37 -11.44
CA ALA A 89 25.88 11.49 -10.37
C ALA A 89 25.35 12.93 -10.33
N PRO A 90 24.03 13.15 -10.16
CA PRO A 90 23.51 14.48 -9.96
C PRO A 90 24.04 15.06 -8.65
N THR A 91 24.38 16.34 -8.67
CA THR A 91 25.00 17.04 -7.54
C THR A 91 24.35 18.41 -7.33
N GLY A 92 24.44 18.92 -6.11
CA GLY A 92 23.91 20.23 -5.75
C GLY A 92 22.38 20.31 -5.85
N TRP A 93 21.88 21.47 -6.26
CA TRP A 93 20.43 21.75 -6.36
C TRP A 93 19.71 20.91 -7.42
N TRP A 94 20.45 20.29 -8.36
CA TRP A 94 19.88 19.34 -9.31
C TRP A 94 19.28 18.10 -8.65
N ASN A 95 19.71 17.77 -7.41
CA ASN A 95 19.07 16.72 -6.62
C ASN A 95 17.60 17.02 -6.30
N LEU A 96 17.19 18.29 -6.33
CA LEU A 96 15.78 18.67 -6.13
C LEU A 96 14.89 18.27 -7.32
N LEU A 97 15.46 18.15 -8.53
CA LEU A 97 14.72 17.62 -9.69
C LEU A 97 14.44 16.11 -9.57
N LEU A 98 15.07 15.45 -8.60
CA LEU A 98 14.87 14.03 -8.34
C LEU A 98 13.66 13.78 -7.43
N ILE A 99 13.17 14.82 -6.72
CA ILE A 99 11.98 14.73 -5.88
C ILE A 99 10.76 14.28 -6.71
N PRO A 100 10.44 14.87 -7.88
CA PRO A 100 9.38 14.36 -8.75
C PRO A 100 9.55 12.89 -9.17
N ILE A 101 10.79 12.44 -9.40
CA ILE A 101 11.09 11.07 -9.83
C ILE A 101 10.85 10.09 -8.68
N GLY A 102 11.36 10.42 -7.48
CA GLY A 102 11.10 9.64 -6.27
C GLY A 102 9.61 9.58 -5.96
N LEU A 103 8.89 10.71 -6.08
CA LEU A 103 7.44 10.74 -5.85
C LEU A 103 6.68 9.87 -6.85
N LEU A 104 7.12 9.82 -8.11
CA LEU A 104 6.53 8.95 -9.13
C LEU A 104 6.77 7.46 -8.80
N PHE A 105 7.97 7.10 -8.34
CA PHE A 105 8.28 5.75 -7.87
C PHE A 105 7.40 5.34 -6.68
N SER A 106 7.36 6.17 -5.63
CA SER A 106 6.49 5.99 -4.47
C SER A 106 5.01 5.85 -4.88
N TYR A 107 4.55 6.66 -5.85
CA TYR A 107 3.19 6.57 -6.36
C TYR A 107 2.92 5.23 -7.05
N VAL A 108 3.81 4.76 -7.92
CA VAL A 108 3.69 3.47 -8.60
C VAL A 108 3.66 2.33 -7.58
N GLU A 109 4.58 2.32 -6.62
CA GLU A 109 4.63 1.30 -5.57
C GLU A 109 3.36 1.31 -4.69
N SER A 110 2.84 2.48 -4.35
CA SER A 110 1.59 2.62 -3.60
C SER A 110 0.34 2.20 -4.40
N SER A 111 0.42 2.26 -5.73
CA SER A 111 -0.72 1.99 -6.63
C SER A 111 -0.88 0.51 -6.97
N VAL A 112 0.14 -0.32 -6.72
CA VAL A 112 0.03 -1.78 -6.92
C VAL A 112 -0.89 -2.36 -5.85
N ARG A 113 -2.19 -2.43 -6.19
CA ARG A 113 -3.15 -3.19 -5.39
C ARG A 113 -2.98 -4.67 -5.69
N LEU A 114 -2.60 -5.45 -4.68
CA LEU A 114 -2.67 -6.90 -4.76
C LEU A 114 -4.13 -7.30 -4.95
N ASN A 115 -4.52 -7.57 -6.19
CA ASN A 115 -5.86 -8.05 -6.48
C ASN A 115 -5.92 -9.55 -6.15
N LEU A 116 -6.23 -9.85 -4.89
CA LEU A 116 -6.37 -11.21 -4.35
C LEU A 116 -7.50 -12.01 -5.02
N PHE A 117 -8.35 -11.36 -5.83
CA PHE A 117 -9.43 -11.98 -6.59
C PHE A 117 -9.00 -12.48 -7.98
N GLY A 118 -7.74 -12.23 -8.37
CA GLY A 118 -7.14 -12.87 -9.54
C GLY A 118 -6.84 -14.35 -9.29
N GLY A 119 -6.80 -15.17 -10.33
CA GLY A 119 -6.37 -16.57 -10.23
C GLY A 119 -4.93 -16.71 -9.69
N PRO A 120 -4.50 -17.91 -9.27
CA PRO A 120 -3.21 -18.12 -8.60
C PRO A 120 -2.00 -17.66 -9.42
N ALA A 121 -2.05 -17.76 -10.75
CA ALA A 121 -1.00 -17.27 -11.64
C ALA A 121 -0.87 -15.73 -11.61
N GLN A 122 -1.98 -15.01 -11.50
CA GLN A 122 -1.98 -13.55 -11.41
C GLN A 122 -1.42 -13.08 -10.07
N LEU A 123 -1.79 -13.75 -8.98
CA LEU A 123 -1.22 -13.47 -7.66
C LEU A 123 0.30 -13.71 -7.66
N LEU A 124 0.77 -14.82 -8.22
CA LEU A 124 2.20 -15.12 -8.33
C LEU A 124 2.93 -14.03 -9.14
N ALA A 125 2.38 -13.63 -10.29
CA ALA A 125 2.97 -12.58 -11.11
C ALA A 125 3.08 -11.24 -10.35
N LEU A 126 2.04 -10.87 -9.59
CA LEU A 126 2.06 -9.66 -8.75
C LEU A 126 3.09 -9.76 -7.63
N LEU A 127 3.23 -10.92 -6.98
CA LEU A 127 4.25 -11.13 -5.93
C LEU A 127 5.67 -11.05 -6.50
N ILE A 128 5.91 -11.63 -7.68
CA ILE A 128 7.21 -11.53 -8.36
C ILE A 128 7.51 -10.08 -8.71
N LEU A 129 6.54 -9.36 -9.29
CA LEU A 129 6.70 -7.94 -9.61
C LEU A 129 6.99 -7.10 -8.36
N LEU A 130 6.28 -7.36 -7.26
CA LEU A 130 6.49 -6.69 -5.98
C LEU A 130 7.89 -6.97 -5.43
N ALA A 131 8.32 -8.24 -5.44
CA ALA A 131 9.65 -8.63 -4.98
C ALA A 131 10.76 -8.00 -5.83
N LEU A 132 10.58 -7.93 -7.16
CA LEU A 132 11.54 -7.30 -8.07
C LEU A 132 11.63 -5.79 -7.85
N THR A 133 10.49 -5.09 -7.75
CA THR A 133 10.46 -3.64 -7.54
C THR A 133 11.13 -3.24 -6.24
N HIS A 134 10.73 -3.85 -5.13
CA HIS A 134 11.35 -3.60 -3.82
C HIS A 134 12.80 -4.06 -3.77
N GLY A 135 13.12 -5.20 -4.39
CA GLY A 135 14.49 -5.70 -4.46
C GLY A 135 15.43 -4.75 -5.19
N ILE A 136 14.97 -4.15 -6.30
CA ILE A 136 15.71 -3.13 -7.05
C ILE A 136 15.88 -1.87 -6.22
N ASP A 137 14.83 -1.38 -5.57
CA ASP A 137 14.91 -0.17 -4.72
C ASP A 137 15.89 -0.37 -3.54
N ILE A 138 15.79 -1.48 -2.81
CA ILE A 138 16.71 -1.81 -1.71
C ILE A 138 18.13 -1.96 -2.24
N TYR A 139 18.33 -2.67 -3.36
CA TYR A 139 19.68 -2.90 -3.91
C TYR A 139 20.35 -1.61 -4.39
N THR A 140 19.60 -0.76 -5.08
CA THR A 140 20.12 0.53 -5.55
C THR A 140 20.38 1.46 -4.36
N THR A 141 19.48 1.54 -3.39
CA THR A 141 19.72 2.27 -2.13
C THR A 141 20.98 1.78 -1.42
N TYR A 142 21.18 0.47 -1.34
CA TYR A 142 22.38 -0.15 -0.77
C TYR A 142 23.66 0.27 -1.50
N LEU A 143 23.67 0.25 -2.85
CA LEU A 143 24.82 0.69 -3.64
C LEU A 143 25.14 2.17 -3.38
N GLY A 144 24.12 3.02 -3.29
CA GLY A 144 24.29 4.45 -2.99
C GLY A 144 24.93 4.69 -1.63
N ILE A 145 24.40 4.04 -0.58
CA ILE A 145 24.91 4.15 0.80
C ILE A 145 26.33 3.60 0.93
N SER A 146 26.61 2.50 0.22
CA SER A 146 27.91 1.83 0.28
C SER A 146 29.01 2.58 -0.48
N SER A 147 28.67 3.59 -1.28
CA SER A 147 29.64 4.36 -2.06
C SER A 147 30.61 5.16 -1.19
N LEU A 148 31.87 5.33 -1.63
CA LEU A 148 32.85 6.17 -0.93
C LEU A 148 32.36 7.64 -0.78
N ALA A 149 31.63 8.13 -1.77
CA ALA A 149 31.05 9.47 -1.73
C ALA A 149 30.02 9.60 -0.60
N ALA A 150 29.20 8.59 -0.36
CA ALA A 150 28.30 8.56 0.79
C ALA A 150 29.09 8.51 2.10
N GLN A 151 30.06 7.59 2.23
CA GLN A 151 30.83 7.38 3.46
C GLN A 151 31.70 8.59 3.87
N SER A 152 32.04 9.47 2.93
CA SER A 152 32.80 10.70 3.21
C SER A 152 31.93 11.89 3.66
N THR A 153 30.61 11.79 3.56
CA THR A 153 29.68 12.81 4.08
C THR A 153 29.34 12.58 5.55
N GLY A 154 29.10 13.65 6.31
CA GLY A 154 28.76 13.54 7.74
C GLY A 154 27.52 12.66 8.01
N ILE A 155 26.51 12.71 7.14
CA ILE A 155 25.34 11.82 7.22
C ILE A 155 25.69 10.37 6.88
N GLY A 156 26.52 10.11 5.87
CA GLY A 156 26.95 8.74 5.58
C GLY A 156 27.81 8.13 6.70
N GLN A 157 28.63 8.94 7.38
CA GLN A 157 29.35 8.51 8.58
C GLN A 157 28.41 8.19 9.74
N VAL A 158 27.40 9.04 9.98
CA VAL A 158 26.34 8.78 10.98
C VAL A 158 25.57 7.51 10.66
N LEU A 159 25.16 7.31 9.40
CA LEU A 159 24.49 6.07 8.99
C LEU A 159 25.39 4.85 9.23
N ASN A 160 26.69 4.93 8.92
CA ASN A 160 27.62 3.83 9.17
C ASN A 160 27.86 3.55 10.67
N LEU A 161 27.71 4.57 11.53
CA LEU A 161 27.83 4.46 12.99
C LEU A 161 26.56 3.88 13.64
N PHE A 162 25.38 4.32 13.20
CA PHE A 162 24.11 3.92 13.79
C PHE A 162 23.54 2.64 13.18
N TRP A 163 23.75 2.44 11.88
CA TRP A 163 23.18 1.33 11.15
C TRP A 163 24.31 0.37 10.84
N TRP A 164 24.40 -0.67 11.67
CA TRP A 164 25.48 -1.67 11.70
C TRP A 164 25.70 -2.42 10.37
N SER A 165 24.90 -2.11 9.35
CA SER A 165 25.02 -2.59 7.99
C SER A 165 24.35 -1.63 6.99
N PRO A 166 25.02 -1.26 5.87
CA PRO A 166 24.40 -0.55 4.75
C PRO A 166 23.20 -1.28 4.13
N TYR A 167 23.09 -2.59 4.33
CA TYR A 167 21.91 -3.35 3.89
C TYR A 167 20.69 -3.06 4.77
N VAL A 168 20.86 -3.09 6.09
CA VAL A 168 19.80 -2.72 7.04
C VAL A 168 19.37 -1.27 6.79
N ALA A 169 20.35 -0.43 6.49
CA ALA A 169 20.11 0.95 6.14
C ALA A 169 19.17 1.13 4.94
N ALA A 170 19.46 0.41 3.86
CA ALA A 170 18.65 0.44 2.66
C ALA A 170 17.21 -0.02 2.94
N VAL A 171 17.04 -1.12 3.66
CA VAL A 171 15.70 -1.63 4.04
C VAL A 171 14.93 -0.60 4.86
N VAL A 172 15.58 0.03 5.85
CA VAL A 172 14.92 1.06 6.67
C VAL A 172 14.53 2.26 5.82
N LEU A 173 15.40 2.75 4.93
CA LEU A 173 15.09 3.90 4.07
C LEU A 173 14.03 3.60 3.01
N THR A 174 13.87 2.35 2.59
CA THR A 174 12.77 1.95 1.70
C THR A 174 11.41 1.99 2.41
N TYR A 175 11.31 1.48 3.64
CA TYR A 175 9.99 1.26 4.27
C TYR A 175 9.61 2.30 5.34
N LEU A 176 10.54 2.69 6.21
CA LEU A 176 10.25 3.54 7.36
C LEU A 176 9.72 4.93 6.96
N PRO A 177 10.27 5.62 5.94
CA PRO A 177 9.79 6.95 5.56
C PRO A 177 8.35 6.93 5.08
N GLU A 178 7.99 5.93 4.25
CA GLU A 178 6.64 5.73 3.75
C GLU A 178 5.65 5.48 4.89
N LEU A 179 6.01 4.65 5.87
CA LEU A 179 5.19 4.40 7.05
C LEU A 179 4.98 5.65 7.89
N LEU A 180 6.03 6.45 8.09
CA LEU A 180 5.97 7.70 8.84
C LEU A 180 5.12 8.75 8.11
N ILE A 181 5.29 8.91 6.80
CA ILE A 181 4.53 9.88 6.02
C ILE A 181 3.05 9.50 5.96
N ARG A 182 2.73 8.23 5.67
CA ARG A 182 1.33 7.76 5.58
C ARG A 182 0.64 7.76 6.93
N GLY A 183 1.31 7.25 7.97
CA GLY A 183 0.78 7.26 9.34
C GLY A 183 0.59 8.68 9.85
N GLY A 184 1.55 9.57 9.58
CA GLY A 184 1.46 10.97 9.96
C GLY A 184 0.34 11.71 9.23
N TRP A 185 0.16 11.44 7.94
CA TRP A 185 -0.94 12.00 7.15
C TRP A 185 -2.31 11.53 7.66
N SER A 186 -2.48 10.23 7.91
CA SER A 186 -3.69 9.66 8.50
C SER A 186 -4.04 10.41 9.80
N LEU A 187 -3.11 10.53 10.75
CA LEU A 187 -3.31 11.23 12.02
C LEU A 187 -3.63 12.74 11.92
N LEU A 188 -3.30 13.39 10.79
CA LEU A 188 -3.61 14.80 10.55
C LEU A 188 -4.97 15.00 9.88
N THR A 189 -5.45 14.01 9.13
CA THR A 189 -6.71 14.07 8.38
C THR A 189 -7.89 13.38 9.06
N GLU A 190 -7.60 12.62 10.12
CA GLU A 190 -8.54 11.88 10.96
C GLU A 190 -8.88 12.62 12.26
#